data_AF-A0A8T3VAT9-F1
#
_entry.id   AF-A0A8T3VAT9-F1
#
_cell.length_a   1.000
_cell.length_b   1.000
_cell.length_c   1.000
_cell.angle_alpha   90.00
_cell.angle_beta   90.00
_cell.angle_gamma   90.00
#
_symmetry.space_group_name_H-M   'P 1'
#
loop_
_entity.id
_entity.type
_entity.pdbx_description
1 polymer ?
#
loop_
_entity_poly.entity_id
_entity_poly.type
_entity_poly.pdbx_seq_one_letter_code
_entity_poly.pdbx_strand_id
1 'polypeptide(L)'
;MANFCTNCGAKIGKDDNFCTSCGTKLKNEGNFCINCGARIGKEDKFCTKCGAKIDMPDLKQKKPLLQSVQEALEKNRERIAKEKEAEERKILKTIDEIFESDEIKSEIRKNNVRQKHVLLIKDRLKYKLVHEREKMSDEEIKYFIKTELENVNKKQETVIIPKEKEMNRKKTEKTKTVRGGHCDFKCRHCYEEFLDSGGGIVGDFDSEGYTEYYCHLGHSLSFGSFCEDYE
;
A
#
# COMPACT_ATOMS: atom_id res chain seq x y z
N MET A 1 -25.67 -51.39 -17.27
CA MET A 1 -25.40 -49.96 -16.98
C MET A 1 -24.03 -49.63 -17.54
N ALA A 2 -23.96 -48.56 -18.34
CA ALA A 2 -22.77 -48.13 -19.07
C ALA A 2 -22.19 -46.88 -18.40
N ASN A 3 -20.87 -46.87 -18.16
CA ASN A 3 -20.16 -45.71 -17.65
C ASN A 3 -19.68 -44.87 -18.84
N PHE A 4 -19.67 -43.55 -18.72
CA PHE A 4 -19.21 -42.63 -19.78
C PHE A 4 -18.14 -41.68 -19.26
N CYS A 5 -17.10 -41.44 -20.04
CA CYS A 5 -16.03 -40.53 -19.69
C CYS A 5 -16.55 -39.10 -19.67
N THR A 6 -16.37 -38.40 -18.55
CA THR A 6 -16.76 -37.00 -18.38
C THR A 6 -15.89 -36.04 -19.19
N ASN A 7 -14.73 -36.48 -19.68
CA ASN A 7 -13.83 -35.67 -20.51
C ASN A 7 -14.08 -35.84 -22.01
N CYS A 8 -14.24 -37.09 -22.49
CA CYS A 8 -14.37 -37.37 -23.94
C CYS A 8 -15.66 -38.06 -24.36
N GLY A 9 -16.55 -38.41 -23.44
CA GLY A 9 -17.82 -39.09 -23.74
C GLY A 9 -17.72 -40.58 -24.12
N ALA A 10 -16.51 -41.16 -24.14
CA ALA A 10 -16.32 -42.56 -24.46
C ALA A 10 -16.95 -43.49 -23.41
N LYS A 11 -17.44 -44.65 -23.85
CA LYS A 11 -17.99 -45.68 -22.96
C LYS A 11 -16.84 -46.38 -22.21
N ILE A 12 -17.03 -46.56 -20.92
CA ILE A 12 -16.06 -47.11 -19.97
C ILE A 12 -16.62 -48.43 -19.40
N GLY A 13 -15.73 -49.38 -19.11
CA GLY A 13 -16.02 -50.55 -18.30
C GLY A 13 -16.42 -50.20 -16.86
N LYS A 14 -16.97 -51.18 -16.13
CA LYS A 14 -17.42 -50.96 -14.74
C LYS A 14 -16.26 -50.76 -13.75
N ASP A 15 -15.07 -51.26 -14.09
CA ASP A 15 -13.90 -51.33 -13.19
C ASP A 15 -12.68 -50.56 -13.72
N ASP A 16 -12.84 -49.75 -14.78
CA ASP A 16 -11.72 -48.97 -15.33
C ASP A 16 -11.43 -47.75 -14.46
N ASN A 17 -10.16 -47.59 -14.05
CA ASN A 17 -9.69 -46.42 -13.29
C ASN A 17 -9.32 -45.22 -14.19
N PHE A 18 -9.14 -45.47 -15.50
CA PHE A 18 -8.74 -44.49 -16.50
C PHE A 18 -9.54 -44.71 -17.78
N CYS A 19 -9.86 -43.65 -18.50
CA CYS A 19 -10.49 -43.76 -19.80
C CYS A 19 -9.50 -44.33 -20.82
N THR A 20 -9.83 -45.47 -21.42
CA THR A 20 -9.02 -46.10 -22.48
C THR A 20 -8.94 -45.25 -23.76
N SER A 21 -9.86 -44.30 -23.95
CA SER A 21 -9.89 -43.44 -25.14
C SER A 21 -9.16 -42.09 -24.97
N CYS A 22 -9.09 -41.52 -23.77
CA CYS A 22 -8.47 -40.20 -23.54
C CYS A 22 -7.42 -40.17 -22.42
N GLY A 23 -7.15 -41.29 -21.75
CA GLY A 23 -6.17 -41.39 -20.66
C GLY A 23 -6.56 -40.66 -19.37
N THR A 24 -7.73 -40.00 -19.32
CA THR A 24 -8.16 -39.24 -18.14
C THR A 24 -8.55 -40.17 -17.00
N LYS A 25 -8.07 -39.87 -15.79
CA LYS A 25 -8.42 -40.62 -14.58
C LYS A 25 -9.91 -40.48 -14.29
N LEU A 26 -10.58 -41.60 -14.13
CA LEU A 26 -12.02 -41.67 -13.93
C LEU A 26 -12.31 -41.46 -12.46
N LYS A 27 -12.50 -40.19 -12.09
CA LYS A 27 -13.01 -39.82 -10.78
C LYS A 27 -14.32 -39.07 -10.95
N ASN A 28 -15.19 -39.19 -9.95
CA ASN A 28 -16.45 -38.43 -9.85
C ASN A 28 -16.21 -36.94 -9.49
N GLU A 29 -15.20 -36.31 -10.10
CA GLU A 29 -14.79 -34.92 -9.83
C GLU A 29 -15.40 -33.92 -10.83
N GLY A 30 -16.33 -34.37 -11.68
CA GLY A 30 -16.93 -33.55 -12.74
C GLY A 30 -18.37 -33.12 -12.46
N ASN A 31 -18.81 -32.05 -13.12
CA ASN A 31 -20.21 -31.59 -13.12
C ASN A 31 -21.16 -32.54 -13.87
N PHE A 32 -20.76 -33.78 -14.17
CA PHE A 32 -21.53 -34.73 -14.97
C PHE A 32 -21.44 -36.14 -14.38
N CYS A 33 -22.57 -36.84 -14.36
CA CYS A 33 -22.69 -38.18 -13.82
C CYS A 33 -22.03 -39.19 -14.75
N ILE A 34 -21.07 -39.96 -14.23
CA ILE A 34 -20.41 -41.04 -14.98
C ILE A 34 -21.39 -42.14 -15.43
N ASN A 35 -22.49 -42.36 -14.69
CA ASN A 35 -23.48 -43.40 -14.98
C ASN A 35 -24.52 -43.02 -16.04
N CYS A 36 -24.88 -41.75 -16.16
CA CYS A 36 -25.99 -41.33 -17.03
C CYS A 36 -25.73 -40.05 -17.83
N GLY A 37 -24.56 -39.44 -17.70
CA GLY A 37 -24.18 -38.20 -18.37
C GLY A 37 -24.95 -36.95 -17.92
N ALA A 38 -25.80 -37.04 -16.89
CA ALA A 38 -26.59 -35.90 -16.42
C ALA A 38 -25.71 -34.89 -15.68
N ARG A 39 -26.02 -33.61 -15.80
CA ARG A 39 -25.32 -32.55 -15.06
C ARG A 39 -25.58 -32.72 -13.56
N ILE A 40 -24.52 -32.58 -12.77
CA ILE A 40 -24.46 -32.67 -11.31
C ILE A 40 -24.12 -31.29 -10.76
N GLY A 41 -24.83 -30.86 -9.71
CA GLY A 41 -24.51 -29.65 -8.94
C GLY A 41 -23.27 -29.84 -8.06
N LYS A 42 -22.55 -28.74 -7.80
CA LYS A 42 -21.26 -28.75 -7.06
C LYS A 42 -21.34 -29.27 -5.62
N GLU A 43 -22.55 -29.43 -5.07
CA GLU A 43 -22.81 -29.93 -3.70
C GLU A 43 -23.71 -31.19 -3.67
N ASP A 44 -24.09 -31.73 -4.84
CA ASP A 44 -24.97 -32.90 -4.93
C ASP A 44 -24.23 -34.19 -4.52
N LYS A 45 -24.72 -34.86 -3.48
CA LYS A 45 -24.18 -36.16 -3.02
C LYS A 45 -24.64 -37.35 -3.89
N PHE A 46 -25.71 -37.14 -4.67
CA PHE A 46 -26.32 -38.15 -5.54
C PHE A 46 -26.83 -37.52 -6.83
N CYS A 47 -26.80 -38.28 -7.94
CA CYS A 47 -27.36 -37.83 -9.20
C CYS A 47 -28.89 -37.85 -9.16
N THR A 48 -29.51 -36.70 -9.38
CA THR A 48 -30.97 -36.53 -9.41
C THR A 48 -31.67 -37.31 -10.53
N LYS A 49 -30.94 -37.70 -11.58
CA LYS A 49 -31.50 -38.43 -12.74
C LYS A 49 -31.42 -39.95 -12.62
N CYS A 50 -30.35 -40.49 -12.02
CA CYS A 50 -30.12 -41.95 -11.97
C CYS A 50 -29.89 -42.52 -10.57
N GLY A 51 -29.86 -41.70 -9.53
CA GLY A 51 -29.64 -42.13 -8.15
C GLY A 51 -28.21 -42.56 -7.83
N ALA A 52 -27.28 -42.48 -8.78
CA ALA A 52 -25.88 -42.82 -8.54
C ALA A 52 -25.24 -41.89 -7.51
N LYS A 53 -24.52 -42.46 -6.54
CA LYS A 53 -23.77 -41.71 -5.53
C LYS A 53 -22.57 -41.00 -6.18
N ILE A 54 -22.31 -39.78 -5.74
CA ILE A 54 -21.23 -38.93 -6.24
C ILE A 54 -20.22 -38.78 -5.12
N ASP A 55 -19.01 -39.28 -5.35
CA ASP A 55 -17.91 -39.12 -4.41
C ASP A 55 -17.18 -37.82 -4.74
N MET A 56 -17.56 -36.73 -4.06
CA MET A 56 -16.81 -35.48 -4.14
C MET A 56 -15.46 -35.63 -3.43
N PRO A 57 -14.38 -35.08 -4.00
CA PRO A 57 -13.09 -35.06 -3.31
C PRO A 57 -13.22 -34.24 -2.04
N ASP A 58 -12.99 -34.88 -0.89
CA ASP A 58 -13.12 -34.29 0.44
C ASP A 58 -12.20 -33.05 0.57
N LEU A 59 -12.79 -31.86 0.50
CA LEU A 59 -12.10 -30.57 0.71
C LEU A 59 -11.42 -30.47 2.09
N LYS A 60 -11.71 -31.41 3.00
CA LYS A 60 -11.10 -31.50 4.34
C LYS A 60 -9.59 -31.69 4.31
N GLN A 61 -9.02 -32.26 3.26
CA GLN A 61 -7.57 -32.52 3.18
C GLN A 61 -6.73 -31.27 2.87
N LYS A 62 -7.33 -30.15 2.42
CA LYS A 62 -6.60 -28.91 2.09
C LYS A 62 -6.43 -27.93 3.26
N LYS A 63 -7.21 -28.07 4.33
CA LYS A 63 -7.12 -27.22 5.53
C LYS A 63 -5.72 -27.23 6.21
N PRO A 64 -5.09 -28.39 6.48
CA PRO A 64 -3.77 -28.39 7.11
C PRO A 64 -2.68 -27.78 6.21
N LEU A 65 -2.79 -27.95 4.89
CA LEU A 65 -1.89 -27.33 3.92
C LEU A 65 -2.03 -25.80 3.89
N LEU A 66 -3.26 -25.28 3.90
CA LEU A 66 -3.53 -23.84 3.96
C LEU A 66 -2.93 -23.21 5.22
N GLN A 67 -3.10 -23.86 6.37
CA GLN A 67 -2.57 -23.36 7.64
C GLN A 67 -1.04 -23.34 7.66
N SER A 68 -0.37 -24.40 7.17
CA SER A 68 1.10 -24.42 7.09
C SER A 68 1.67 -23.33 6.16
N VAL A 69 0.94 -22.97 5.10
CA VAL A 69 1.35 -21.90 4.18
C VAL A 69 1.19 -20.54 4.84
N GLN A 70 0.09 -20.31 5.56
CA GLN A 70 -0.15 -19.06 6.30
C GLN A 70 0.94 -18.81 7.35
N GLU A 71 1.25 -19.82 8.17
CA GLU A 71 2.33 -19.75 9.19
C GLU A 71 3.70 -19.45 8.56
N ALA A 72 4.00 -20.05 7.40
CA ALA A 72 5.25 -19.80 6.69
C ALA A 72 5.31 -18.37 6.11
N LEU A 73 4.20 -17.84 5.62
CA LEU A 73 4.11 -16.46 5.12
C LEU A 73 4.32 -15.45 6.24
N GLU A 74 3.73 -15.68 7.42
CA GLU A 74 3.88 -14.81 8.59
C GLU A 74 5.33 -14.78 9.08
N LYS A 75 5.96 -15.95 9.24
CA LYS A 75 7.39 -16.02 9.60
C LYS A 75 8.30 -15.33 8.59
N ASN A 76 7.99 -15.44 7.29
CA ASN A 76 8.73 -14.73 6.26
C ASN A 76 8.55 -13.21 6.37
N ARG A 77 7.33 -12.72 6.62
CA ARG A 77 7.06 -11.29 6.83
C ARG A 77 7.84 -10.73 8.02
N GLU A 78 7.81 -11.44 9.15
CA GLU A 78 8.58 -11.04 10.35
C GLU A 78 10.09 -10.98 10.09
N ARG A 79 10.63 -11.95 9.35
CA ARG A 79 12.06 -11.94 8.97
C ARG A 79 12.40 -10.74 8.10
N ILE A 80 11.58 -10.46 7.08
CA ILE A 80 11.76 -9.29 6.19
C ILE A 80 11.68 -7.98 6.99
N ALA A 81 10.76 -7.87 7.95
CA ALA A 81 10.64 -6.68 8.80
C ALA A 81 11.92 -6.47 9.63
N LYS A 82 12.43 -7.51 10.29
CA LYS A 82 13.67 -7.44 11.08
C LYS A 82 14.89 -7.08 10.23
N GLU A 83 14.98 -7.61 9.01
CA GLU A 83 16.06 -7.28 8.07
C GLU A 83 16.00 -5.80 7.66
N LYS A 84 14.81 -5.28 7.33
CA LYS A 84 14.61 -3.86 7.00
C LYS A 84 14.95 -2.93 8.16
N GLU A 85 14.51 -3.25 9.37
CA GLU A 85 14.83 -2.46 10.57
C GLU A 85 16.34 -2.44 10.86
N ALA A 86 17.02 -3.58 10.65
CA ALA A 86 18.47 -3.67 10.80
C ALA A 86 19.21 -2.84 9.73
N GLU A 87 18.70 -2.81 8.51
CA GLU A 87 19.23 -1.99 7.41
C GLU A 87 19.01 -0.49 7.67
N GLU A 88 17.80 -0.07 8.04
CA GLU A 88 17.52 1.32 8.43
C GLU A 88 18.45 1.77 9.56
N ARG A 89 18.63 0.94 10.58
CA ARG A 89 19.53 1.26 11.70
C ARG A 89 20.97 1.48 11.24
N LYS A 90 21.46 0.69 10.28
CA LYS A 90 22.81 0.85 9.71
C LYS A 90 22.92 2.17 8.95
N ILE A 91 21.95 2.47 8.10
CA ILE A 91 21.89 3.72 7.33
C ILE A 91 21.91 4.94 8.26
N LEU A 92 21.06 4.95 9.29
CA LEU A 92 20.99 6.04 10.26
C LEU A 92 22.33 6.26 10.97
N LYS A 93 23.00 5.17 11.34
CA LYS A 93 24.32 5.24 11.95
C LYS A 93 25.37 5.84 11.00
N THR A 94 25.37 5.43 9.73
CA THR A 94 26.28 6.00 8.72
C THR A 94 26.02 7.49 8.51
N ILE A 95 24.76 7.92 8.43
CA ILE A 95 24.40 9.35 8.35
C ILE A 95 24.96 10.11 9.54
N ASP A 96 24.76 9.61 10.77
CA ASP A 96 25.28 10.24 11.99
C ASP A 96 26.80 10.38 11.97
N GLU A 97 27.52 9.32 11.60
CA GLU A 97 28.98 9.33 11.47
C GLU A 97 29.46 10.36 10.42
N ILE A 98 28.76 10.48 9.29
CA ILE A 98 29.09 11.47 8.25
C ILE A 98 28.87 12.90 8.76
N PHE A 99 27.76 13.18 9.45
CA PHE A 99 27.51 14.50 10.04
C PHE A 99 28.51 14.84 11.15
N GLU A 100 29.03 13.84 11.85
CA GLU A 100 30.07 14.01 12.86
C GLU A 100 31.49 14.12 12.30
N SER A 101 31.69 13.91 10.99
CA SER A 101 32.98 14.07 10.33
C SER A 101 33.46 15.53 10.32
N ASP A 102 34.78 15.73 10.42
CA ASP A 102 35.39 17.07 10.40
C ASP A 102 35.06 17.84 9.12
N GLU A 103 34.95 17.14 8.00
CA GLU A 103 34.61 17.69 6.69
C GLU A 103 33.24 18.38 6.72
N ILE A 104 32.18 17.67 7.13
CA ILE A 104 30.82 18.22 7.19
C ILE A 104 30.68 19.25 8.32
N LYS A 105 31.28 19.01 9.48
CA LYS A 105 31.31 20.00 10.58
C LYS A 105 31.95 21.32 10.15
N SER A 106 33.02 21.27 9.38
CA SER A 106 33.69 22.46 8.86
C SER A 106 32.79 23.22 7.87
N GLU A 107 32.06 22.50 7.01
CA GLU A 107 31.15 23.11 6.03
C GLU A 107 29.92 23.75 6.70
N ILE A 108 29.38 23.13 7.76
CA ILE A 108 28.30 23.72 8.58
C ILE A 108 28.74 25.04 9.20
N ARG A 109 29.95 25.10 9.77
CA ARG A 109 30.51 26.33 10.36
C ARG A 109 30.76 27.39 9.29
N LYS A 110 31.40 27.03 8.18
CA LYS A 110 31.71 27.92 7.06
C LYS A 110 30.45 28.56 6.49
N ASN A 111 29.35 27.80 6.40
CA ASN A 111 28.08 28.27 5.91
C ASN A 111 27.16 28.86 7.00
N ASN A 112 27.60 29.00 8.26
CA ASN A 112 26.77 29.53 9.36
C ASN A 112 25.39 28.85 9.48
N VAL A 113 25.33 27.54 9.20
CA VAL A 113 24.06 26.80 9.16
C VAL A 113 23.57 26.53 10.58
N ARG A 114 22.37 27.02 10.91
CA ARG A 114 21.72 26.77 12.20
C ARG A 114 21.39 25.28 12.36
N GLN A 115 21.47 24.78 13.59
CA GLN A 115 21.16 23.38 13.94
C GLN A 115 19.81 22.89 13.41
N LYS A 116 18.77 23.75 13.40
CA LYS A 116 17.45 23.41 12.84
C LYS A 116 17.52 22.98 11.36
N HIS A 117 18.37 23.62 10.56
CA HIS A 117 18.51 23.28 9.14
C HIS A 117 19.35 22.02 8.96
N VAL A 118 20.34 21.79 9.83
CA VAL A 118 21.09 20.53 9.86
C VAL A 118 20.15 19.35 10.11
N LEU A 119 19.22 19.47 11.06
CA LEU A 119 18.20 18.46 11.33
C LEU A 119 17.30 18.21 10.10
N LEU A 120 16.85 19.26 9.42
CA LEU A 120 16.04 19.12 8.20
C LEU A 120 16.78 18.42 7.07
N ILE A 121 18.08 18.68 6.89
CA ILE A 121 18.91 18.00 5.89
C ILE A 121 19.05 16.53 6.25
N LYS A 122 19.24 16.23 7.55
CA LYS A 122 19.32 14.86 8.07
C LYS A 122 18.02 14.09 7.84
N ASP A 123 16.86 14.70 8.10
CA ASP A 123 15.55 14.08 7.87
C ASP A 123 15.30 13.82 6.38
N ARG A 124 15.70 14.75 5.51
CA ARG A 124 15.61 14.60 4.05
C ARG A 124 16.48 13.45 3.54
N LEU A 125 17.70 13.33 4.05
CA LEU A 125 18.59 12.20 3.74
C LEU A 125 18.01 10.87 4.23
N LYS A 126 17.49 10.84 5.46
CA LYS A 126 16.82 9.67 6.00
C LYS A 126 15.70 9.21 5.07
N TYR A 127 14.86 10.14 4.60
CA TYR A 127 13.76 9.82 3.69
C TYR A 127 14.27 9.19 2.38
N LYS A 128 15.26 9.81 1.72
CA LYS A 128 15.87 9.29 0.48
C LYS A 128 16.44 7.88 0.63
N LEU A 129 17.25 7.66 1.67
CA LEU A 129 17.96 6.40 1.84
C LEU A 129 17.05 5.28 2.36
N VAL A 130 16.07 5.59 3.21
CA VAL A 130 15.22 4.59 3.88
C VAL A 130 13.91 4.37 3.15
N HIS A 131 13.18 5.44 2.81
CA HIS A 131 11.84 5.33 2.19
C HIS A 131 11.94 5.15 0.67
N GLU A 132 12.75 5.98 0.00
CA GLU A 132 12.94 5.86 -1.46
C GLU A 132 13.91 4.73 -1.84
N ARG A 133 14.64 4.18 -0.86
CA ARG A 133 15.67 3.14 -1.05
C ARG A 133 16.74 3.54 -2.07
N GLU A 134 17.07 4.84 -2.10
CA GLU A 134 18.13 5.37 -2.93
C GLU A 134 19.48 4.83 -2.42
N LYS A 135 20.26 4.19 -3.30
CA LYS A 135 21.58 3.70 -2.96
C LYS A 135 22.58 4.82 -3.22
N MET A 136 23.17 5.34 -2.15
CA MET A 136 24.20 6.37 -2.22
C MET A 136 25.48 5.87 -1.55
N SER A 137 26.63 6.13 -2.14
CA SER A 137 27.94 5.98 -1.49
C SER A 137 28.14 7.06 -0.43
N ASP A 138 29.11 6.87 0.47
CA ASP A 138 29.46 7.87 1.47
C ASP A 138 29.87 9.22 0.81
N GLU A 139 30.54 9.18 -0.34
CA GLU A 139 30.90 10.36 -1.13
C GLU A 139 29.67 11.07 -1.71
N GLU A 140 28.68 10.32 -2.20
CA GLU A 140 27.43 10.88 -2.72
C GLU A 140 26.60 11.52 -1.60
N ILE A 141 26.56 10.89 -0.42
CA ILE A 141 25.91 11.45 0.76
C ILE A 141 26.61 12.75 1.19
N LYS A 142 27.94 12.75 1.26
CA LYS A 142 28.72 13.95 1.57
C LYS A 142 28.46 15.07 0.56
N TYR A 143 28.45 14.74 -0.73
CA TYR A 143 28.16 15.70 -1.80
C TYR A 143 26.76 16.29 -1.67
N PHE A 144 25.75 15.45 -1.39
CA PHE A 144 24.39 15.90 -1.13
C PHE A 144 24.33 16.86 0.06
N ILE A 145 24.96 16.51 1.19
CA ILE A 145 24.99 17.36 2.39
C ILE A 145 25.61 18.72 2.06
N LYS A 146 26.78 18.74 1.41
CA LYS A 146 27.46 20.00 1.04
C LYS A 146 26.57 20.88 0.16
N THR A 147 25.95 20.29 -0.85
CA THR A 147 25.03 21.00 -1.76
C THR A 147 23.85 21.61 -0.99
N GLU A 148 23.25 20.85 -0.08
CA GLU A 148 22.13 21.33 0.74
C GLU A 148 22.55 22.45 1.71
N LEU A 149 23.74 22.33 2.33
CA LEU A 149 24.28 23.37 3.23
C LEU A 149 24.53 24.70 2.49
N GLU A 150 25.08 24.65 1.27
CA GLU A 150 25.26 25.84 0.43
C GLU A 150 23.91 26.47 0.05
N ASN A 151 22.91 25.64 -0.25
CA ASN A 151 21.56 26.10 -0.61
C ASN A 151 20.82 26.76 0.55
N VAL A 152 21.12 26.39 1.80
CA VAL A 152 20.57 27.06 2.99
C VAL A 152 20.95 28.54 3.02
N ASN A 153 22.12 28.92 2.54
CA ASN A 153 22.55 30.32 2.46
C ASN A 153 21.89 31.09 1.31
N LYS A 154 21.77 30.47 0.13
CA LYS A 154 21.07 31.07 -1.02
C LYS A 154 19.58 31.34 -0.73
N LYS A 155 18.96 30.50 0.11
CA LYS A 155 17.58 30.71 0.60
C LYS A 155 17.48 31.76 1.71
N GLN A 156 18.56 32.11 2.40
CA GLN A 156 18.56 33.20 3.38
C GLN A 156 18.61 34.59 2.71
N GLU A 157 19.19 34.72 1.50
CA GLU A 157 19.17 35.97 0.72
C GLU A 157 17.82 36.26 0.02
N THR A 158 16.93 35.26 -0.07
CA THR A 158 15.60 35.40 -0.69
C THR A 158 14.44 35.48 0.31
N VAL A 159 14.72 35.52 1.62
CA VAL A 159 13.68 35.56 2.67
C VAL A 159 13.85 36.81 3.54
N ILE A 160 13.36 37.94 3.03
CA ILE A 160 12.82 39.01 3.88
C ILE A 160 11.56 38.42 4.53
N ILE A 161 11.71 37.98 5.78
CA ILE A 161 10.71 37.28 6.59
C ILE A 161 9.49 38.19 6.85
N PRO A 162 8.23 37.70 6.82
CA PRO A 162 7.23 38.17 7.77
C PRO A 162 7.37 37.32 9.04
N LYS A 163 8.00 37.93 10.05
CA LYS A 163 8.23 37.37 11.39
C LYS A 163 6.92 36.82 11.99
N GLU A 164 7.00 35.62 12.58
CA GLU A 164 6.07 35.22 13.64
C GLU A 164 6.16 36.26 14.76
N LYS A 165 5.05 36.95 15.05
CA LYS A 165 4.89 37.75 16.26
C LYS A 165 3.71 37.22 17.07
N GLU A 166 4.09 36.80 18.27
CA GLU A 166 3.37 36.82 19.52
C GLU A 166 2.04 37.59 19.55
N MET A 167 1.10 36.93 20.22
CA MET A 167 -0.10 37.45 20.82
C MET A 167 0.04 38.88 21.40
N ASN A 168 -0.91 39.73 20.99
CA ASN A 168 -1.39 40.96 21.65
C ASN A 168 -0.43 42.16 21.84
N ARG A 169 -0.65 43.21 21.02
CA ARG A 169 -1.05 44.53 21.54
C ARG A 169 -1.54 45.46 20.40
N LYS A 170 -2.85 45.77 20.47
CA LYS A 170 -3.56 47.01 20.10
C LYS A 170 -3.45 47.55 18.66
N LYS A 171 -4.64 47.65 18.03
CA LYS A 171 -5.24 48.80 17.28
C LYS A 171 -4.25 49.62 16.44
N THR A 172 -4.36 49.74 15.13
CA THR A 172 -5.46 50.14 14.23
C THR A 172 -4.95 49.77 12.81
N GLU A 173 -5.73 49.39 11.80
CA GLU A 173 -6.66 50.22 11.04
C GLU A 173 -7.26 49.35 9.93
N LYS A 174 -8.51 49.61 9.60
CA LYS A 174 -9.38 48.82 8.71
C LYS A 174 -8.93 48.90 7.25
N THR A 175 -8.89 47.76 6.55
CA THR A 175 -9.31 47.68 5.13
C THR A 175 -9.77 46.27 4.73
N LYS A 176 -11.11 46.15 4.64
CA LYS A 176 -11.95 45.29 3.77
C LYS A 176 -11.65 43.79 3.69
N THR A 177 -12.55 43.05 4.35
CA THR A 177 -12.79 41.61 4.25
C THR A 177 -13.10 41.16 2.83
N VAL A 178 -12.28 40.28 2.27
CA VAL A 178 -12.70 39.34 1.22
C VAL A 178 -13.16 38.09 1.97
N ARG A 179 -14.47 37.79 1.95
CA ARG A 179 -15.00 36.50 2.43
C ARG A 179 -14.76 35.49 1.32
N GLY A 180 -14.09 34.39 1.64
CA GLY A 180 -13.76 33.29 0.72
C GLY A 180 -12.29 32.84 0.85
N GLY A 181 -12.08 31.52 0.84
CA GLY A 181 -10.78 30.87 1.03
C GLY A 181 -10.57 29.68 0.09
N HIS A 182 -9.32 29.25 -0.09
CA HIS A 182 -8.98 28.08 -0.92
C HIS A 182 -9.15 26.78 -0.12
N CYS A 183 -9.81 25.79 -0.70
CA CYS A 183 -10.00 24.47 -0.09
C CYS A 183 -8.75 23.60 -0.26
N ASP A 184 -7.91 23.56 0.77
CA ASP A 184 -6.71 22.70 0.87
C ASP A 184 -6.83 21.71 2.06
N PHE A 185 -5.86 20.80 2.22
CA PHE A 185 -5.76 19.87 3.37
C PHE A 185 -5.75 20.52 4.77
N LYS A 186 -5.61 21.85 4.85
CA LYS A 186 -5.71 22.64 6.10
C LYS A 186 -7.11 23.20 6.35
N CYS A 187 -8.07 22.90 5.49
CA CYS A 187 -9.47 23.27 5.60
C CYS A 187 -10.11 22.57 6.80
N ARG A 188 -10.82 23.32 7.66
CA ARG A 188 -11.51 22.78 8.86
C ARG A 188 -12.71 21.89 8.52
N HIS A 189 -13.12 21.92 7.25
CA HIS A 189 -14.24 21.17 6.68
C HIS A 189 -13.79 20.05 5.73
N CYS A 190 -12.51 19.69 5.78
CA CYS A 190 -11.96 18.52 5.10
C CYS A 190 -12.30 17.28 5.91
N TYR A 191 -12.86 16.26 5.26
CA TYR A 191 -13.05 14.95 5.85
C TYR A 191 -12.65 13.86 4.85
N GLU A 192 -12.22 12.73 5.42
CA GLU A 192 -11.67 11.59 4.70
C GLU A 192 -12.76 10.54 4.51
N GLU A 193 -12.96 10.09 3.26
CA GLU A 193 -13.84 8.96 2.95
C GLU A 193 -13.05 7.87 2.25
N PHE A 194 -13.30 6.62 2.65
CA PHE A 194 -12.73 5.44 1.99
C PHE A 194 -13.68 4.97 0.90
N LEU A 195 -13.18 4.88 -0.34
CA LEU A 195 -13.96 4.43 -1.48
C LEU A 195 -13.49 3.03 -1.91
N ASP A 196 -14.44 2.18 -2.29
CA ASP A 196 -14.13 0.89 -2.93
C ASP A 196 -13.65 1.09 -4.38
N SER A 197 -13.21 0.01 -5.02
CA SER A 197 -12.74 0.04 -6.42
C SER A 197 -13.82 0.39 -7.45
N GLY A 198 -15.07 0.54 -7.02
CA GLY A 198 -16.21 1.05 -7.81
C GLY A 198 -16.61 2.50 -7.48
N GLY A 199 -15.92 3.18 -6.55
CA GLY A 199 -16.22 4.55 -6.13
C GLY A 199 -17.36 4.67 -5.11
N GLY A 200 -17.75 3.56 -4.45
CA GLY A 200 -18.74 3.55 -3.36
C GLY A 200 -18.10 3.81 -2.00
N ILE A 201 -18.75 4.62 -1.16
CA ILE A 201 -18.26 4.93 0.21
C ILE A 201 -18.40 3.69 1.09
N VAL A 202 -17.28 3.23 1.65
CA VAL A 202 -17.17 2.09 2.56
C VAL A 202 -16.63 2.54 3.93
N GLY A 203 -17.18 1.98 5.00
CA GLY A 203 -16.86 2.36 6.38
C GLY A 203 -15.59 1.70 6.96
N ASP A 204 -15.10 0.62 6.31
CA ASP A 204 -13.94 -0.15 6.73
C ASP A 204 -12.95 -0.31 5.55
N PHE A 205 -11.65 -0.46 5.86
CA PHE A 205 -10.56 -0.45 4.88
C PHE A 205 -10.45 -1.81 4.15
N ASP A 206 -10.81 -1.85 2.87
CA ASP A 206 -10.68 -3.03 2.02
C ASP A 206 -9.42 -2.96 1.13
N SER A 207 -8.80 -4.11 0.83
CA SER A 207 -7.48 -4.21 0.18
C SER A 207 -7.39 -3.70 -1.26
N GLU A 208 -8.49 -3.22 -1.84
CA GLU A 208 -8.58 -2.70 -3.21
C GLU A 208 -9.18 -1.27 -3.29
N GLY A 209 -9.40 -0.61 -2.15
CA GLY A 209 -9.94 0.75 -2.10
C GLY A 209 -8.88 1.85 -2.19
N TYR A 210 -9.32 3.09 -2.41
CA TYR A 210 -8.47 4.29 -2.38
C TYR A 210 -9.13 5.41 -1.57
N THR A 211 -8.30 6.26 -0.97
CA THR A 211 -8.74 7.38 -0.14
C THR A 211 -8.88 8.64 -0.97
N GLU A 212 -10.03 9.31 -0.90
CA GLU A 212 -10.23 10.65 -1.47
C GLU A 212 -10.69 11.64 -0.39
N TYR A 213 -10.26 12.90 -0.54
CA TYR A 213 -10.54 13.96 0.41
C TYR A 213 -11.55 14.95 -0.18
N TYR A 214 -12.64 15.16 0.56
CA TYR A 214 -13.75 16.00 0.13
C TYR A 214 -14.02 17.14 1.13
N CYS A 215 -14.58 18.23 0.61
CA CYS A 215 -15.17 19.30 1.43
C CYS A 215 -16.65 18.99 1.68
N HIS A 216 -17.22 19.31 2.86
CA HIS A 216 -18.64 19.05 3.20
C HIS A 216 -19.66 19.69 2.23
N LEU A 217 -19.20 20.59 1.36
CA LEU A 217 -19.99 21.20 0.29
C LEU A 217 -19.99 20.37 -1.02
N GLY A 218 -19.30 19.23 -1.07
CA GLY A 218 -19.40 18.23 -2.15
C GLY A 218 -18.38 18.35 -3.30
N HIS A 219 -17.25 19.03 -3.09
CA HIS A 219 -16.21 19.21 -4.13
C HIS A 219 -14.92 18.44 -3.81
N SER A 220 -14.23 17.97 -4.86
CA SER A 220 -12.91 17.32 -4.76
C SER A 220 -11.79 18.35 -4.54
N LEU A 221 -10.87 18.05 -3.61
CA LEU A 221 -9.79 18.97 -3.20
C LEU A 221 -8.60 19.05 -4.19
N SER A 222 -8.60 18.23 -5.23
CA SER A 222 -7.44 18.04 -6.13
C SER A 222 -7.09 19.23 -7.02
N PHE A 223 -7.85 20.33 -7.00
CA PHE A 223 -7.62 21.51 -7.85
C PHE A 223 -7.68 22.87 -7.14
N GLY A 224 -7.71 22.90 -5.80
CA GLY A 224 -7.61 24.16 -5.05
C GLY A 224 -8.70 25.18 -5.42
N SER A 225 -9.94 24.73 -5.56
CA SER A 225 -11.05 25.62 -5.92
C SER A 225 -11.34 26.63 -4.80
N PHE A 226 -11.48 27.91 -5.17
CA PHE A 226 -11.86 28.99 -4.26
C PHE A 226 -13.32 28.82 -3.85
N CYS A 227 -13.59 28.80 -2.54
CA CYS A 227 -14.92 28.64 -1.99
C CYS A 227 -15.39 29.98 -1.41
N GLU A 228 -16.42 30.58 -2.02
CA GLU A 228 -16.97 31.88 -1.62
C GLU A 228 -17.80 31.80 -0.33
N ASP A 229 -18.32 30.61 0.01
CA ASP A 229 -19.12 30.37 1.20
C ASP A 229 -18.23 30.01 2.39
N TYR A 230 -17.55 31.02 2.94
CA TYR A 230 -16.95 30.95 4.27
C TYR A 230 -17.48 32.12 5.11
N GLU A 231 -18.42 31.83 6.01
CA GLU A 231 -18.73 32.68 7.17
C GLU A 231 -17.76 32.43 8.33
#